data_AF-T1GN47-F1
#
_entry.id   AF-T1GN47-F1
#
_cell.length_a   1.000
_cell.length_b   1.000
_cell.length_c   1.000
_cell.angle_alpha   90.00
_cell.angle_beta   90.00
_cell.angle_gamma   90.00
#
_symmetry.space_group_name_H-M   'P 1'
#
loop_
_entity.id
_entity.type
_entity.pdbx_description
1 polymer ?
#
loop_
_entity_poly.entity_id
_entity_poly.type
_entity_poly.pdbx_seq_one_letter_code
_entity_poly.pdbx_strand_id
1 'polypeptide(L)'
;MDNFLINTVKDILKVRKDNVDFMSIFLKMRDASLQKVSAQVYSFFEASLVTTSTTISTCLYELAMNDHVQQRLRLEILEFYNDVQGDLSYSNIKHCKYLDQVMFENLRKYPIANQLSRVCENNYRVEKWNLTIEKGVLVIIPISAIHMDPEIYPNPEIFNPDRFTSEEIDKRHSMSFSPFGDGGRSCIGKEFGNPKTDIPLKLDQTQITLPLGQIFLKVEKL
;
A
#
# COMPACT_ATOMS: atom_id res chain seq x y z
N MET A 1 6.94 -24.30 13.02
CA MET A 1 6.67 -22.86 13.23
C MET A 1 6.77 -22.64 14.72
N ASP A 2 7.98 -22.31 15.13
CA ASP A 2 8.57 -22.82 16.35
C ASP A 2 8.15 -22.03 17.59
N ASN A 3 8.37 -22.64 18.76
CA ASN A 3 8.14 -22.05 20.08
C ASN A 3 8.64 -20.60 20.21
N PHE A 4 9.61 -20.18 19.39
CA PHE A 4 10.12 -18.82 19.31
C PHE A 4 9.01 -17.78 19.15
N LEU A 5 8.20 -17.83 18.08
CA LEU A 5 7.22 -16.78 17.80
C LEU A 5 6.17 -16.68 18.91
N ILE A 6 5.69 -17.83 19.38
CA ILE A 6 4.72 -17.91 20.49
C ILE A 6 5.33 -17.33 21.76
N ASN A 7 6.59 -17.64 22.08
CA ASN A 7 7.28 -17.10 23.24
C ASN A 7 7.54 -15.60 23.12
N THR A 8 7.93 -15.12 21.94
CA THR A 8 8.09 -13.68 21.66
C THR A 8 6.78 -12.95 21.90
N VAL A 9 5.65 -13.46 21.38
CA VAL A 9 4.35 -12.85 21.62
C VAL A 9 3.99 -12.89 23.10
N LYS A 10 4.21 -14.01 23.82
CA LYS A 10 4.01 -14.07 25.28
C LYS A 10 4.82 -13.01 26.02
N ASP A 11 6.09 -12.84 25.66
CA ASP A 11 6.98 -11.92 26.35
C ASP A 11 6.58 -10.46 26.08
N ILE A 12 6.19 -10.14 24.83
CA ILE A 12 5.62 -8.82 24.51
C ILE A 12 4.35 -8.59 25.33
N LEU A 13 3.46 -9.58 25.44
CA LEU A 13 2.22 -9.44 26.22
C LEU A 13 2.46 -9.18 27.72
N LYS A 14 3.59 -9.62 28.30
CA LYS A 14 3.94 -9.34 29.71
C LYS A 14 4.35 -7.89 29.94
N VAL A 15 5.01 -7.27 28.98
CA VAL A 15 5.57 -5.91 29.11
C VAL A 15 4.67 -4.85 28.46
N ARG A 16 3.73 -5.28 27.61
CA ARG A 16 2.79 -4.41 26.90
C ARG A 16 1.83 -3.76 27.89
N LYS A 17 1.79 -2.42 27.87
CA LYS A 17 0.76 -1.61 28.53
C LYS A 17 -0.56 -1.68 27.76
N ASP A 18 -1.65 -1.21 28.34
CA ASP A 18 -2.96 -1.13 27.68
C ASP A 18 -2.95 -0.11 26.52
N ASN A 19 -2.38 -0.55 25.40
CA ASN A 19 -2.35 0.17 24.14
C ASN A 19 -3.50 -0.31 23.26
N VAL A 20 -4.01 0.57 22.39
CA VAL A 20 -4.90 0.19 21.30
C VAL A 20 -4.02 -0.10 20.08
N ASP A 21 -3.79 -1.37 19.76
CA ASP A 21 -3.00 -1.81 18.60
C ASP A 21 -3.55 -3.11 17.98
N PHE A 22 -2.94 -3.61 16.91
CA PHE A 22 -3.36 -4.86 16.27
C PHE A 22 -3.37 -6.07 17.21
N MET A 23 -2.43 -6.16 18.16
CA MET A 23 -2.43 -7.26 19.12
C MET A 23 -3.65 -7.18 20.04
N SER A 24 -4.07 -5.98 20.46
CA SER A 24 -5.31 -5.83 21.22
C SER A 24 -6.55 -6.28 20.44
N ILE A 25 -6.56 -6.07 19.12
CA ILE A 25 -7.65 -6.51 18.25
C ILE A 25 -7.64 -8.04 18.12
N PHE A 26 -6.47 -8.63 17.86
CA PHE A 26 -6.34 -10.09 17.73
C PHE A 26 -6.69 -10.84 19.01
N LEU A 27 -6.35 -10.27 20.19
CA LEU A 27 -6.73 -10.82 21.49
C LEU A 27 -8.24 -10.79 21.75
N LYS A 28 -8.99 -9.88 21.10
CA LYS A 28 -10.45 -9.77 21.20
C LYS A 28 -11.20 -10.61 20.17
N MET A 29 -10.50 -11.37 19.32
CA MET A 29 -11.15 -12.26 18.36
C MET A 29 -11.90 -13.38 19.08
N ARG A 30 -13.06 -13.79 18.53
CA ARG A 30 -13.96 -14.81 19.11
C ARG A 30 -13.26 -16.13 19.47
N ASP A 31 -12.23 -16.50 18.70
CA ASP A 31 -11.42 -17.71 18.91
C ASP A 31 -9.93 -17.39 19.14
N ALA A 32 -9.61 -16.37 19.95
CA ALA A 32 -8.24 -15.96 20.23
C ALA A 32 -7.49 -17.00 21.08
N SER A 33 -6.81 -17.95 20.44
CA SER A 33 -5.74 -18.73 21.08
C SER A 33 -4.40 -18.04 20.87
N LEU A 34 -3.47 -18.21 21.80
CA LEU A 34 -2.14 -17.62 21.67
C LEU A 34 -1.43 -18.06 20.38
N GLN A 35 -1.64 -19.30 19.94
CA GLN A 35 -1.13 -19.81 18.67
C GLN A 35 -1.71 -19.05 17.49
N LYS A 36 -3.04 -18.83 17.47
CA LYS A 36 -3.71 -18.08 16.40
C LYS A 36 -3.29 -16.62 16.38
N VAL A 37 -3.23 -15.97 17.55
CA VAL A 37 -2.75 -14.59 17.68
C VAL A 37 -1.31 -14.47 17.18
N SER A 38 -0.43 -15.39 17.58
CA SER A 38 0.96 -15.39 17.13
C SER A 38 1.07 -15.54 15.61
N ALA A 39 0.31 -16.48 15.02
CA ALA A 39 0.28 -16.67 13.58
C ALA A 39 -0.21 -15.42 12.83
N GLN A 40 -1.26 -14.75 13.32
CA GLN A 40 -1.76 -13.50 12.72
C GLN A 40 -0.74 -12.37 12.84
N VAL A 41 -0.14 -12.17 14.01
CA VAL A 41 0.91 -11.15 14.22
C VAL A 41 2.07 -11.35 13.26
N TYR A 42 2.55 -12.59 13.12
CA TYR A 42 3.62 -12.91 12.18
C TYR A 42 3.22 -12.67 10.73
N SER A 43 2.03 -13.10 10.32
CA SER A 43 1.55 -12.88 8.96
C SER A 43 1.45 -11.39 8.61
N PHE A 44 0.97 -10.54 9.53
CA PHE A 44 0.95 -9.09 9.33
C PHE A 44 2.36 -8.50 9.27
N PHE A 45 3.27 -8.96 10.12
CA PHE A 45 4.65 -8.48 10.14
C PHE A 45 5.37 -8.81 8.83
N GLU A 46 5.29 -10.07 8.38
CA GLU A 46 5.93 -10.52 7.15
C GLU A 46 5.35 -9.83 5.92
N ALA A 47 4.02 -9.78 5.80
CA ALA A 47 3.34 -9.12 4.69
C ALA A 47 3.61 -7.60 4.65
N SER A 48 3.73 -6.92 5.79
CA SER A 48 3.99 -5.46 5.81
C SER A 48 5.46 -5.13 5.58
N LEU A 49 6.39 -5.94 6.11
CA LEU A 49 7.82 -5.64 6.05
C LEU A 49 8.36 -5.65 4.62
N VAL A 50 8.20 -6.77 3.92
CA VAL A 50 8.81 -6.98 2.59
C VAL A 50 8.19 -6.06 1.55
N THR A 51 6.85 -5.94 1.55
CA THR A 51 6.14 -5.14 0.55
C THR A 51 6.41 -3.64 0.72
N THR A 52 6.37 -3.12 1.95
CA THR A 52 6.58 -1.70 2.23
C THR A 52 8.02 -1.30 2.02
N SER A 53 9.00 -2.09 2.51
CA SER A 53 10.42 -1.79 2.29
C SER A 53 10.77 -1.74 0.81
N THR A 54 10.29 -2.70 0.02
CA THR A 54 10.50 -2.72 -1.44
C THR A 54 9.86 -1.51 -2.12
N THR A 55 8.64 -1.12 -1.71
CA THR A 55 7.94 0.06 -2.24
C THR A 55 8.72 1.34 -1.93
N ILE A 56 9.23 1.51 -0.72
CA ILE A 56 10.05 2.67 -0.34
C ILE A 56 11.35 2.69 -1.13
N SER A 57 12.06 1.56 -1.24
CA SER A 57 13.31 1.47 -1.97
C SER A 57 13.17 1.82 -3.45
N THR A 58 12.13 1.29 -4.12
CA THR A 58 11.84 1.59 -5.53
C THR A 58 11.41 3.03 -5.75
N CYS A 59 10.62 3.60 -4.84
CA CYS A 59 10.22 5.00 -4.89
C CYS A 59 11.44 5.93 -4.73
N LEU A 60 12.33 5.67 -3.76
CA LEU A 60 13.55 6.44 -3.58
C LEU A 60 14.49 6.32 -4.79
N TYR A 61 14.58 5.14 -5.40
CA TYR A 61 15.32 4.94 -6.64
C TYR A 61 14.76 5.83 -7.77
N GLU A 62 13.45 5.82 -8.01
CA GLU A 62 12.85 6.64 -9.07
C GLU A 62 13.00 8.14 -8.79
N LEU A 63 12.90 8.58 -7.53
CA LEU A 63 13.15 9.97 -7.18
C LEU A 63 14.62 10.37 -7.39
N ALA A 64 15.58 9.47 -7.13
CA ALA A 64 16.98 9.74 -7.41
C ALA A 64 17.31 9.76 -8.92
N MET A 65 16.54 9.04 -9.74
CA MET A 65 16.72 9.00 -11.19
C MET A 65 15.95 10.10 -11.94
N ASN A 66 14.98 10.76 -11.29
CA ASN A 66 14.11 11.76 -11.89
C ASN A 66 14.12 13.06 -11.08
N ASP A 67 15.18 13.86 -11.21
CA ASP A 67 15.38 15.11 -10.47
C ASP A 67 14.17 16.04 -10.52
N HIS A 68 13.54 16.19 -11.69
CA HIS A 68 12.36 17.05 -11.85
C HIS A 68 11.17 16.59 -10.99
N VAL A 69 10.94 15.27 -10.87
CA VAL A 69 9.90 14.71 -10.00
C VAL A 69 10.27 14.94 -8.54
N GLN A 70 11.53 14.68 -8.17
CA GLN A 70 12.01 14.87 -6.81
C GLN A 70 11.87 16.33 -6.36
N GLN A 71 12.26 17.30 -7.20
CA GLN A 71 12.14 18.71 -6.86
C GLN A 71 10.69 19.16 -6.74
N ARG A 72 9.81 18.73 -7.66
CA ARG A 72 8.38 19.02 -7.57
C ARG A 72 7.75 18.45 -6.30
N LEU A 73 8.09 17.21 -5.94
CA LEU A 73 7.63 16.59 -4.70
C LEU A 73 8.18 17.30 -3.46
N ARG A 74 9.46 17.68 -3.47
CA ARG A 74 10.10 18.43 -2.38
C ARG A 74 9.40 19.76 -2.14
N LEU A 75 9.07 20.50 -3.20
CA LEU A 75 8.36 21.77 -3.11
C LEU A 75 6.97 21.58 -2.47
N GLU A 76 6.18 20.60 -2.92
CA GLU A 76 4.88 20.30 -2.29
C GLU A 76 5.03 19.99 -0.80
N ILE A 77 6.01 19.15 -0.42
CA ILE A 77 6.23 18.78 0.98
C ILE A 77 6.65 19.98 1.82
N LEU A 78 7.49 20.87 1.30
CA LEU A 78 7.94 22.07 2.01
C LEU A 78 6.81 23.08 2.20
N GLU A 79 6.01 23.32 1.15
CA GLU A 79 4.82 24.17 1.22
C GLU A 79 3.85 23.62 2.25
N PHE A 80 3.52 22.33 2.15
CA PHE A 80 2.67 21.65 3.11
C PHE A 80 3.20 21.73 4.55
N TYR A 81 4.49 21.48 4.78
CA TYR A 81 5.10 21.54 6.10
C TYR A 81 4.94 22.93 6.75
N ASN A 82 5.08 24.00 5.96
CA ASN A 82 4.87 25.37 6.42
C ASN A 82 3.38 25.64 6.72
N ASP A 83 2.48 25.19 5.85
CA ASP A 83 1.03 25.38 6.01
C ASP A 83 0.50 24.73 7.30
N VAL A 84 1.01 23.55 7.65
CA VAL A 84 0.61 22.81 8.85
C VAL A 84 1.47 23.14 10.08
N GLN A 85 2.36 24.13 9.98
CA GLN A 85 3.28 24.55 11.05
C GLN A 85 4.08 23.38 11.65
N GLY A 86 4.48 22.43 10.79
CA GLY A 86 5.22 21.23 11.17
C GLY A 86 4.38 20.07 11.74
N ASP A 87 3.05 20.19 11.82
CA ASP A 87 2.17 19.07 12.18
C ASP A 87 2.03 18.05 11.03
N LEU A 88 2.90 17.06 11.04
CA LEU A 88 2.91 15.93 10.11
C LEU A 88 1.95 14.80 10.54
N SER A 89 0.83 15.13 11.19
CA SER A 89 -0.21 14.15 11.50
C SER A 89 -0.78 13.50 10.23
N TYR A 90 -1.25 12.25 10.37
CA TYR A 90 -1.85 11.48 9.27
C TYR A 90 -3.00 12.24 8.58
N SER A 91 -3.82 12.94 9.37
CA SER A 91 -4.93 13.74 8.87
C SER A 91 -4.50 14.89 7.98
N ASN A 92 -3.28 15.39 8.16
CA ASN A 92 -2.75 16.47 7.35
C ASN A 92 -2.05 15.91 6.10
N ILE A 93 -1.22 14.85 6.23
CA ILE A 93 -0.41 14.29 5.13
C ILE A 93 -1.27 13.85 3.93
N LYS A 94 -2.53 13.42 4.17
CA LYS A 94 -3.47 13.04 3.09
C LYS A 94 -3.79 14.15 2.09
N HIS A 95 -3.37 15.40 2.36
CA HIS A 95 -3.56 16.53 1.48
C HIS A 95 -2.42 16.72 0.44
N CYS A 96 -1.31 15.97 0.55
CA CYS A 96 -0.19 16.00 -0.40
C CYS A 96 -0.53 15.21 -1.67
N LYS A 97 -1.15 15.88 -2.65
CA LYS A 97 -1.69 15.23 -3.86
C LYS A 97 -0.60 14.67 -4.77
N TYR A 98 0.53 15.34 -4.89
CA TYR A 98 1.63 14.92 -5.76
C TYR A 98 2.43 13.79 -5.11
N LEU A 99 2.56 13.76 -3.78
CA LEU A 99 3.03 12.59 -3.05
C LEU A 99 2.21 11.34 -3.40
N ASP A 100 0.88 11.43 -3.39
CA ASP A 100 0.00 10.31 -3.77
C ASP A 100 0.27 9.85 -5.21
N GLN A 101 0.43 10.80 -6.13
CA GLN A 101 0.71 10.53 -7.53
C GLN A 101 2.04 9.79 -7.71
N VAL A 102 3.10 10.22 -7.02
CA VAL A 102 4.41 9.57 -7.02
C VAL A 102 4.29 8.13 -6.48
N MET A 103 3.58 7.94 -5.37
CA MET A 103 3.39 6.62 -4.78
C MET A 103 2.59 5.68 -5.69
N PHE A 104 1.53 6.17 -6.34
CA PHE A 104 0.75 5.38 -7.27
C PHE A 104 1.52 5.05 -8.55
N GLU A 105 2.32 5.98 -9.08
CA GLU A 105 3.19 5.69 -10.22
C GLU A 105 4.26 4.66 -9.87
N ASN A 106 4.83 4.71 -8.66
CA ASN A 106 5.73 3.68 -8.18
C ASN A 106 5.05 2.31 -8.09
N LEU A 107 3.85 2.24 -7.52
CA LEU A 107 3.09 0.99 -7.43
C LEU A 107 2.59 0.49 -8.79
N ARG A 108 2.45 1.37 -9.78
CA ARG A 108 2.18 1.00 -11.17
C ARG A 108 3.40 0.32 -11.77
N LYS A 109 4.54 1.01 -11.78
CA LYS A 109 5.76 0.57 -12.45
C LYS A 109 6.43 -0.61 -11.75
N TYR A 110 6.35 -0.66 -10.43
CA TYR A 110 6.92 -1.72 -9.58
C TYR A 110 5.84 -2.36 -8.70
N PRO A 111 4.89 -3.12 -9.30
CA PRO A 111 3.85 -3.76 -8.52
C PRO A 111 4.45 -4.90 -7.68
N ILE A 112 4.18 -4.89 -6.37
CA ILE A 112 4.66 -5.97 -5.48
C ILE A 112 3.96 -7.30 -5.80
N ALA A 113 2.66 -7.24 -6.10
CA ALA A 113 1.90 -8.38 -6.58
C ALA A 113 1.81 -8.33 -8.12
N ASN A 114 2.70 -9.05 -8.80
CA ASN A 114 2.74 -9.08 -10.27
C ASN A 114 1.50 -9.72 -10.92
N GLN A 115 0.79 -10.59 -10.19
CA GLN A 115 -0.43 -11.23 -10.67
C GLN A 115 -1.40 -11.50 -9.51
N LEU A 116 -2.69 -11.55 -9.83
CA LEU A 116 -3.73 -12.00 -8.91
C LEU A 116 -4.36 -13.28 -9.44
N SER A 117 -4.65 -14.21 -8.53
CA SER A 117 -5.33 -15.45 -8.85
C SER A 117 -6.76 -15.44 -8.33
N ARG A 118 -7.70 -15.96 -9.12
CA ARG A 118 -9.11 -16.17 -8.74
C ARG A 118 -9.54 -17.55 -9.22
N VAL A 119 -10.38 -18.24 -8.44
CA VAL A 119 -11.02 -19.48 -8.88
C VAL A 119 -12.47 -19.17 -9.17
N CYS A 120 -12.95 -19.59 -10.33
CA CYS A 120 -14.32 -19.35 -10.74
C CYS A 120 -15.28 -20.21 -9.89
N GLU A 121 -16.12 -19.60 -9.06
CA GLU A 121 -17.03 -20.35 -8.17
C GLU A 121 -18.26 -20.91 -8.91
N ASN A 122 -18.68 -20.25 -9.99
CA ASN A 122 -19.82 -20.60 -10.84
C ASN A 122 -19.49 -20.28 -12.29
N ASN A 123 -20.03 -21.04 -13.25
CA ASN A 123 -19.83 -20.76 -14.67
C ASN A 123 -20.15 -19.29 -14.99
N TYR A 124 -19.17 -18.58 -15.56
CA TYR A 124 -19.27 -17.15 -15.83
C TYR A 124 -19.07 -16.87 -17.31
N ARG A 125 -20.08 -16.27 -17.95
CA ARG A 125 -20.00 -15.88 -19.36
C ARG A 125 -19.41 -14.48 -19.51
N VAL A 126 -18.27 -14.40 -20.18
CA VAL A 126 -17.64 -13.15 -20.61
C VAL A 126 -18.19 -12.79 -21.98
N GLU A 127 -19.24 -11.97 -22.01
CA GLU A 127 -19.97 -11.60 -23.24
C GLU A 127 -19.04 -11.01 -24.32
N LYS A 128 -18.10 -10.14 -23.92
CA LYS A 128 -17.16 -9.47 -24.83
C LYS A 128 -16.36 -10.45 -25.71
N TRP A 129 -16.07 -11.65 -25.22
CA TRP A 129 -15.27 -12.65 -25.91
C TRP A 129 -16.06 -13.91 -26.29
N ASN A 130 -17.38 -13.90 -26.05
CA ASN A 130 -18.24 -15.08 -26.17
C ASN A 130 -17.60 -16.33 -25.51
N LEU A 131 -16.99 -16.13 -24.34
CA LEU A 131 -16.22 -17.14 -23.61
C LEU A 131 -16.94 -17.48 -22.30
N THR A 132 -17.06 -18.76 -21.97
CA THR A 132 -17.52 -19.20 -20.65
C THR A 132 -16.32 -19.67 -19.85
N ILE A 133 -16.09 -19.05 -18.69
CA ILE A 133 -15.15 -19.53 -17.68
C ILE A 133 -15.92 -20.53 -16.82
N GLU A 134 -15.52 -21.80 -16.88
CA GLU A 134 -16.18 -22.86 -16.12
C GLU A 134 -15.84 -22.79 -14.63
N LYS A 135 -16.75 -23.29 -13.80
CA LYS A 135 -16.52 -23.45 -12.37
C LYS A 135 -15.25 -24.27 -12.11
N GLY A 136 -14.44 -23.82 -11.16
CA GLY A 136 -13.17 -24.43 -10.78
C GLY A 136 -11.98 -23.97 -11.60
N VAL A 137 -12.19 -23.24 -12.70
CA VAL A 137 -11.08 -22.68 -13.51
C VAL A 137 -10.35 -21.61 -12.72
N LEU A 138 -9.03 -21.71 -12.69
CA LEU A 138 -8.12 -20.70 -12.18
C LEU A 138 -7.93 -19.59 -13.23
N VAL A 139 -8.30 -18.38 -12.87
CA VAL A 139 -8.09 -17.16 -13.64
C VAL A 139 -6.91 -16.41 -13.06
N ILE A 140 -5.93 -16.10 -13.90
CA ILE A 140 -4.77 -15.27 -13.55
C ILE A 140 -4.95 -13.89 -14.18
N ILE A 141 -4.89 -12.85 -13.35
CA ILE A 141 -4.95 -11.45 -13.75
C ILE A 141 -3.50 -10.93 -13.75
N PRO A 142 -2.92 -10.61 -14.92
CA PRO A 142 -1.51 -10.22 -15.02
C PRO A 142 -1.34 -8.72 -14.73
N ILE A 143 -1.27 -8.36 -13.44
CA ILE A 143 -1.17 -6.96 -12.99
C ILE A 143 0.01 -6.22 -13.62
N SER A 144 1.20 -6.83 -13.60
CA SER A 144 2.39 -6.19 -14.19
C SER A 144 2.24 -5.94 -15.69
N ALA A 145 1.60 -6.86 -16.43
CA ALA A 145 1.35 -6.67 -17.85
C ALA A 145 0.35 -5.55 -18.11
N ILE A 146 -0.75 -5.48 -17.35
CA ILE A 146 -1.76 -4.41 -17.45
C ILE A 146 -1.10 -3.05 -17.13
N HIS A 147 -0.30 -2.99 -16.08
CA HIS A 147 0.40 -1.77 -15.67
C HIS A 147 1.46 -1.29 -16.68
N MET A 148 1.92 -2.18 -17.56
CA MET A 148 2.89 -1.91 -18.62
C MET A 148 2.26 -1.87 -20.03
N ASP A 149 0.94 -1.92 -20.13
CA ASP A 149 0.23 -1.86 -21.39
C ASP A 149 0.27 -0.41 -21.94
N PRO A 150 0.91 -0.16 -23.11
CA PRO A 150 1.00 1.19 -23.67
C PRO A 150 -0.33 1.77 -24.14
N GLU A 151 -1.37 0.95 -24.36
CA GLU A 151 -2.73 1.45 -24.67
C GLU A 151 -3.40 2.05 -23.44
N ILE A 152 -3.02 1.60 -22.24
CA ILE A 152 -3.53 2.11 -20.95
C ILE A 152 -2.59 3.17 -20.38
N TYR A 153 -1.28 2.95 -20.50
CA TYR A 153 -0.21 3.77 -19.93
C TYR A 153 0.81 4.13 -21.02
N PRO A 154 0.59 5.21 -21.81
CA PRO A 154 1.47 5.58 -22.91
C PRO A 154 2.92 5.80 -22.45
N ASN A 155 3.91 5.18 -23.10
CA ASN A 155 5.31 5.13 -22.64
C ASN A 155 5.47 4.57 -21.21
N PRO A 156 5.07 3.31 -20.97
CA PRO A 156 4.91 2.74 -19.63
C PRO A 156 6.21 2.63 -18.82
N GLU A 157 7.36 2.65 -19.48
CA GLU A 157 8.68 2.64 -18.84
C GLU A 157 9.06 3.99 -18.20
N ILE A 158 8.44 5.09 -18.66
CA ILE A 158 8.70 6.43 -18.12
C ILE A 158 7.94 6.60 -16.81
N PHE A 159 8.68 6.93 -15.74
CA PHE A 159 8.11 7.27 -14.45
C PHE A 159 7.45 8.64 -14.52
N ASN A 160 6.11 8.65 -14.60
CA ASN A 160 5.32 9.86 -14.74
C ASN A 160 4.17 9.92 -13.71
N PRO A 161 4.36 10.62 -12.57
CA PRO A 161 3.31 10.81 -11.57
C PRO A 161 2.01 11.43 -12.10
N ASP A 162 2.08 12.28 -13.14
CA ASP A 162 0.89 12.97 -13.66
C ASP A 162 -0.15 12.02 -14.29
N ARG A 163 0.22 10.74 -14.51
CA ARG A 163 -0.73 9.65 -14.83
C ARG A 163 -1.76 9.41 -13.74
N PHE A 164 -1.53 9.90 -12.52
CA PHE A 164 -2.42 9.69 -11.37
C PHE A 164 -3.10 10.98 -10.90
N THR A 165 -3.23 11.97 -11.79
CA THR A 165 -4.18 13.06 -11.60
C THR A 165 -5.61 12.52 -11.60
N SER A 166 -6.54 13.23 -10.95
CA SER A 166 -7.96 12.82 -10.90
C SER A 166 -8.54 12.61 -12.29
N GLU A 167 -8.23 13.51 -13.24
CA GLU A 167 -8.71 13.43 -14.61
C GLU A 167 -8.19 12.17 -15.35
N GLU A 168 -6.90 11.85 -15.22
CA GLU A 168 -6.31 10.67 -15.87
C GLU A 168 -6.75 9.35 -15.21
N ILE A 169 -7.10 9.37 -13.92
CA ILE A 169 -7.74 8.23 -13.25
C ILE A 169 -9.14 7.99 -13.85
N ASP A 170 -9.94 9.04 -13.98
CA ASP A 170 -11.33 8.93 -14.47
C ASP A 170 -11.42 8.47 -15.93
N LYS A 171 -10.39 8.74 -16.75
CA LYS A 171 -10.31 8.28 -18.15
C LYS A 171 -10.08 6.77 -18.29
N ARG A 172 -9.58 6.09 -17.25
CA ARG A 172 -9.20 4.67 -17.31
C ARG A 172 -10.23 3.79 -16.63
N HIS A 173 -10.29 2.54 -17.07
CA HIS A 173 -11.09 1.54 -16.38
C HIS A 173 -10.51 1.31 -14.98
N SER A 174 -11.37 1.23 -13.95
CA SER A 174 -10.96 1.11 -12.54
C SER A 174 -10.03 -0.08 -12.28
N MET A 175 -10.24 -1.20 -12.97
CA MET A 175 -9.40 -2.40 -12.87
C MET A 175 -8.05 -2.31 -13.59
N SER A 176 -7.74 -1.20 -14.27
CA SER A 176 -6.45 -1.00 -14.94
C SER A 176 -5.33 -0.72 -13.94
N PHE A 177 -5.67 -0.31 -12.72
CA PHE A 177 -4.74 -0.09 -11.62
C PHE A 177 -5.23 -0.82 -10.37
N SER A 178 -4.57 -1.91 -9.98
CA SER A 178 -4.99 -2.72 -8.84
C SER A 178 -3.80 -3.25 -8.02
N PRO A 179 -2.92 -2.36 -7.52
CA PRO A 179 -1.71 -2.75 -6.80
C PRO A 179 -1.99 -3.47 -5.47
N PHE A 180 -3.19 -3.29 -4.91
CA PHE A 180 -3.63 -3.93 -3.66
C PHE A 180 -4.69 -5.02 -3.89
N GLY A 181 -4.95 -5.39 -5.14
CA GLY A 181 -6.09 -6.22 -5.52
C GLY A 181 -7.45 -5.56 -5.25
N ASP A 182 -8.50 -6.34 -5.45
CA ASP A 182 -9.88 -5.87 -5.34
C ASP A 182 -10.84 -6.95 -4.78
N GLY A 183 -11.98 -6.49 -4.27
CA GLY A 183 -13.02 -7.30 -3.62
C GLY A 183 -12.72 -7.71 -2.19
N GLY A 184 -13.46 -8.68 -1.63
CA GLY A 184 -13.33 -9.11 -0.22
C GLY A 184 -12.00 -9.78 0.16
N ARG A 185 -11.06 -9.90 -0.78
CA ARG A 185 -9.69 -10.41 -0.59
C ARG A 185 -8.64 -9.38 -1.03
N SER A 186 -9.00 -8.11 -1.15
CA SER A 186 -8.03 -7.03 -1.32
C SER A 186 -7.09 -6.95 -0.11
N CYS A 187 -5.94 -6.33 -0.30
CA CYS A 187 -4.97 -6.12 0.78
C CYS A 187 -5.62 -5.35 1.92
N ILE A 188 -5.64 -5.93 3.12
CA ILE A 188 -6.08 -5.23 4.34
C ILE A 188 -5.14 -4.07 4.69
N GLY A 189 -3.88 -4.17 4.25
CA GLY A 189 -2.86 -3.13 4.36
C GLY A 189 -3.10 -1.92 3.45
N LYS A 190 -4.03 -2.01 2.48
CA LYS A 190 -4.34 -0.90 1.56
C LYS A 190 -4.67 0.36 2.33
N GLU A 191 -5.43 0.25 3.42
CA GLU A 191 -5.82 1.41 4.21
C GLU A 191 -4.63 2.09 4.92
N PHE A 192 -3.54 1.36 5.14
CA PHE A 192 -2.33 1.85 5.80
C PHE A 192 -1.29 2.38 4.80
N GLY A 193 -1.27 1.81 3.59
CA GLY A 193 -0.39 2.20 2.49
C GLY A 193 -1.00 3.22 1.52
N ASN A 194 -2.33 3.42 1.57
CA ASN A 194 -3.03 4.40 0.76
C ASN A 194 -3.18 5.70 1.57
N PRO A 195 -2.66 6.83 1.08
CA PRO A 195 -2.83 8.12 1.74
C PRO A 195 -4.29 8.62 1.73
N LYS A 196 -5.18 8.06 0.90
CA LYS A 196 -6.58 8.52 0.74
C LYS A 196 -7.62 7.77 1.58
N THR A 197 -7.22 6.81 2.40
CA THR A 197 -8.15 5.97 3.17
C THR A 197 -8.39 6.56 4.55
N ASP A 198 -9.58 7.09 4.80
CA ASP A 198 -9.98 7.57 6.13
C ASP A 198 -10.13 6.36 7.09
N ILE A 199 -9.04 5.96 7.76
CA ILE A 199 -9.17 5.05 8.90
C ILE A 199 -9.47 5.87 10.17
N PRO A 200 -10.59 5.61 10.86
CA PRO A 200 -10.80 6.10 12.21
C PRO A 200 -10.04 5.23 13.21
N LEU A 201 -8.70 5.19 13.13
CA LEU A 201 -7.87 4.60 14.17
C LEU A 201 -7.43 5.73 15.10
N LYS A 202 -8.02 5.78 16.31
CA LYS A 202 -7.44 6.44 17.49
C LYS A 202 -6.18 5.68 17.95
N LEU A 203 -5.23 5.47 17.05
CA LEU A 203 -3.87 5.16 17.41
C LEU A 203 -3.27 6.50 17.86
N ASP A 204 -2.71 6.53 19.06
CA ASP A 204 -2.00 7.69 19.61
C ASP A 204 -1.17 8.34 18.50
N GLN A 205 -1.59 9.55 18.11
CA GLN A 205 -1.19 10.25 16.88
C GLN A 205 0.29 10.69 16.89
N THR A 206 1.07 10.19 17.86
CA THR A 206 2.43 10.62 18.16
C THR A 206 3.52 9.77 17.51
N GLN A 207 3.23 8.63 16.86
CA GLN A 207 4.31 7.73 16.40
C GLN A 207 4.24 7.17 14.97
N ILE A 208 3.16 7.34 14.22
CA ILE A 208 3.15 6.93 12.80
C ILE A 208 3.63 8.10 11.95
N THR A 209 4.92 8.43 12.09
CA THR A 209 5.56 9.30 11.10
C THR A 209 5.93 8.41 9.93
N LEU A 210 5.30 8.60 8.77
CA LEU A 210 5.76 7.94 7.54
C LEU A 210 7.23 8.36 7.34
N PRO A 211 8.19 7.42 7.30
CA PRO A 211 9.62 7.75 7.25
C PRO A 211 9.96 8.64 6.06
N LEU A 212 9.17 8.59 4.98
CA LEU A 212 9.35 9.43 3.79
C LEU A 212 9.36 10.93 4.12
N GLY A 213 8.40 11.45 4.90
CA GLY A 213 8.35 12.87 5.24
C GLY A 213 9.59 13.36 6.01
N GLN A 214 10.09 12.57 6.96
CA GLN A 214 11.32 12.89 7.69
C GLN A 214 12.59 12.69 6.85
N ILE A 215 12.61 11.71 5.94
CA ILE A 215 13.71 11.51 5.00
C ILE A 215 13.86 12.74 4.12
N PHE A 216 12.77 13.28 3.55
CA PHE A 216 12.84 14.43 2.66
C PHE A 216 13.24 15.74 3.36
N LEU A 217 12.86 15.92 4.64
CA LEU A 217 13.26 17.08 5.44
C LEU A 217 14.72 17.03 5.91
N LYS A 218 15.31 15.85 6.12
CA LYS A 218 16.68 15.70 6.64
C LYS A 218 17.81 15.70 5.60
N VAL A 219 17.50 15.73 4.30
CA VAL A 219 18.52 15.80 3.22
C VAL A 219 19.18 17.19 3.12
N GLU A 220 18.96 18.10 4.07
CA GLU A 220 19.67 19.39 4.18
C GLU A 220 21.17 19.31 4.56
N LYS A 221 21.75 18.13 4.77
CA LYS A 221 23.12 18.01 5.31
C LYS A 221 24.09 17.11 4.54
N LEU A 222 23.89 16.89 3.25
CA LEU A 222 24.91 16.29 2.37
C LEU A 222 25.12 17.13 1.12
#